data_AF-A0A371J6P6-F1
#
_entry.id   AF-A0A371J6P6-F1
#
_cell.length_a   1.000
_cell.length_b   1.000
_cell.length_c   1.000
_cell.angle_alpha   90.00
_cell.angle_beta   90.00
_cell.angle_gamma   90.00
#
_symmetry.space_group_name_H-M   'P 1'
#
loop_
_entity.id
_entity.type
_entity.pdbx_description
1 polymer ?
#
loop_
_entity_poly.entity_id
_entity_poly.type
_entity_poly.pdbx_seq_one_letter_code
_entity_poly.pdbx_strand_id
1 'polypeptide(L)'
;MNNILSNLIKSVFTNPVTVIFLLLIIVYTVSKVLENRNLYDFIRRDLDDLNENYKNSRVYANVKSKYQIYMDEKDYADINVTSFIEEIASNLTYKNKYLLDEIKSIKNASSICILLGVLGTFVGLSTMLLSVNTKDIINSLPATISSMQTAFTTSIFGIISSLIINMCIKHHNCEHNLLQLMLKLENLLTSEVTNKKSSIMDTKIEEVKSTIKQISKSIEAIERFDKISKDLNDFNDEFISGIEALKELLEGSGNSIKTFDQSVRKLDKQFNILNIKFNKLFDKYDNQDEINTEILLEMKETSKNIYNTTESQFKIRDYIKNLNAIFSLYERSAQDLLQKLISHEEEALIKQNNISTESIELENTVKDLSSIVNLASYDIQSKLDMVFNYIDLYKEASNINKSEIESIDDTNMEEIYEIEKEDIIQNSKDIRKIYPLLKDINEDDIND
;
A
#
# COMPACT_ATOMS: atom_id res chain seq x y z
N MET A 1 -31.04 37.72 0.05
CA MET A 1 -30.17 36.65 0.59
C MET A 1 -30.30 36.44 2.10
N ASN A 2 -30.34 37.49 2.94
CA ASN A 2 -30.45 37.34 4.41
C ASN A 2 -31.71 36.58 4.90
N ASN A 3 -32.87 36.76 4.26
CA ASN A 3 -34.11 36.06 4.70
C ASN A 3 -34.09 34.56 4.38
N ILE A 4 -33.43 34.14 3.30
CA ILE A 4 -33.32 32.71 2.93
C ILE A 4 -32.36 32.00 3.87
N LEU A 5 -31.18 32.61 4.14
CA LEU A 5 -30.21 32.05 5.08
C LEU A 5 -30.79 31.99 6.51
N SER A 6 -31.48 33.05 6.95
CA SER A 6 -32.16 33.09 8.25
C SER A 6 -33.29 32.06 8.37
N ASN A 7 -34.10 31.87 7.33
CA ASN A 7 -35.19 30.88 7.36
C ASN A 7 -34.67 29.43 7.26
N LEU A 8 -33.57 29.21 6.52
CA LEU A 8 -32.92 27.91 6.42
C LEU A 8 -32.25 27.53 7.74
N ILE A 9 -31.56 28.47 8.39
CA ILE A 9 -31.02 28.31 9.76
C ILE A 9 -32.16 27.99 10.74
N LYS A 10 -33.24 28.79 10.77
CA LYS A 10 -34.37 28.53 11.68
C LYS A 10 -35.01 27.15 11.45
N SER A 11 -35.21 26.72 10.20
CA SER A 11 -35.77 25.40 9.89
C SER A 11 -34.84 24.25 10.29
N VAL A 12 -33.53 24.39 10.05
CA VAL A 12 -32.51 23.38 10.41
C VAL A 12 -32.37 23.19 11.92
N PHE A 13 -32.52 24.26 12.70
CA PHE A 13 -32.43 24.20 14.17
C PHE A 13 -33.74 23.83 14.88
N THR A 14 -34.84 23.61 14.16
CA THR A 14 -36.12 23.24 14.76
C THR A 14 -36.24 21.72 14.98
N ASN A 15 -35.55 20.91 14.18
CA ASN A 15 -35.57 19.45 14.31
C ASN A 15 -34.40 18.95 15.18
N PRO A 16 -34.66 18.33 16.35
CA PRO A 16 -33.61 17.95 17.30
C PRO A 16 -32.64 16.92 16.73
N VAL A 17 -33.08 16.06 15.81
CA VAL A 17 -32.25 15.02 15.19
C VAL A 17 -31.17 15.67 14.31
N THR A 18 -31.54 16.68 13.51
CA THR A 18 -30.62 17.42 12.65
C THR A 18 -29.54 18.12 13.47
N VAL A 19 -29.91 18.72 14.60
CA VAL A 19 -28.99 19.43 15.49
C VAL A 19 -27.97 18.48 16.11
N ILE A 20 -28.38 17.28 16.54
CA ILE A 20 -27.47 16.27 17.10
C ILE A 20 -26.44 15.82 16.06
N PHE A 21 -26.88 15.51 14.84
CA PHE A 21 -25.97 15.08 13.76
C PHE A 21 -25.01 16.21 13.35
N LEU A 22 -25.50 17.44 13.25
CA LEU A 22 -24.65 18.61 12.97
C LEU A 22 -23.59 18.82 14.05
N LEU A 23 -23.99 18.75 15.33
CA LEU A 23 -23.07 18.90 16.44
C LEU A 23 -22.00 17.79 16.42
N LEU A 24 -22.41 16.55 16.18
CA LEU A 24 -21.49 15.41 16.07
C LEU A 24 -20.47 15.61 14.94
N ILE A 25 -20.92 15.98 13.73
CA ILE A 25 -20.06 16.22 12.57
C ILE A 25 -19.08 17.38 12.86
N ILE A 26 -19.56 18.48 13.44
CA ILE A 26 -18.73 19.65 13.75
C ILE A 26 -17.70 19.32 14.83
N VAL A 27 -18.10 18.68 15.94
CA VAL A 27 -17.19 18.31 17.02
C VAL A 27 -16.12 17.34 16.54
N TYR A 28 -16.51 16.36 15.71
CA TYR A 28 -15.57 15.42 15.11
C TYR A 28 -14.55 16.15 14.20
N THR A 29 -15.04 17.05 13.35
CA THR A 29 -14.22 17.86 12.43
C THR A 29 -13.23 18.72 13.20
N VAL A 30 -13.69 19.48 14.19
CA VAL A 30 -12.84 20.34 15.01
C VAL A 30 -11.80 19.52 15.77
N SER A 31 -12.19 18.39 16.37
CA SER A 31 -11.27 17.51 17.09
C SER A 31 -10.13 17.02 16.18
N LYS A 32 -10.46 16.59 14.94
CA LYS A 32 -9.46 16.09 14.00
C LYS A 32 -8.57 17.18 13.40
N VAL A 33 -9.12 18.39 13.19
CA VAL A 33 -8.32 19.55 12.78
C VAL A 33 -7.33 19.97 13.87
N LEU A 34 -7.77 19.98 15.14
CA LEU A 34 -6.89 20.30 16.28
C LEU A 34 -5.82 19.22 16.49
N GLU A 35 -6.19 17.95 16.35
CA GLU A 35 -5.24 16.84 16.43
C GLU A 35 -4.17 16.94 15.34
N ASN A 36 -4.56 17.23 14.09
CA ASN A 36 -3.64 17.45 12.98
C ASN A 36 -2.70 18.63 13.23
N ARG A 37 -3.20 19.75 13.75
CA ARG A 37 -2.37 20.92 14.07
C ARG A 37 -1.36 20.61 15.17
N ASN A 38 -1.79 19.97 16.25
CA ASN A 38 -0.90 19.61 17.35
C ASN A 38 0.21 18.63 16.90
N LEU A 39 -0.15 17.68 16.03
CA LEU A 39 0.81 16.73 15.44
C LEU A 39 1.80 17.44 14.51
N TYR A 40 1.30 18.35 13.67
CA TYR A 40 2.13 19.18 12.81
C TYR A 40 3.12 20.02 13.62
N ASP A 41 2.65 20.70 14.67
CA ASP A 41 3.48 21.53 15.55
C ASP A 41 4.50 20.68 16.34
N PHE A 42 4.19 19.42 16.66
CA PHE A 42 5.14 18.50 17.27
C PHE A 42 6.29 18.14 16.31
N ILE A 43 5.97 17.66 15.10
CA ILE A 43 6.98 17.27 14.11
C ILE A 43 7.79 18.50 13.66
N ARG A 44 7.14 19.64 13.49
CA ARG A 44 7.79 20.88 13.08
C ARG A 44 8.76 21.40 14.12
N ARG A 45 8.42 21.35 15.41
CA ARG A 45 9.35 21.71 16.49
C ARG A 45 10.61 20.85 16.46
N ASP A 46 10.45 19.54 16.31
CA ASP A 46 11.61 18.64 16.22
C ASP A 46 12.48 18.94 14.97
N LEU A 47 11.85 19.34 13.87
CA LEU A 47 12.53 19.75 12.64
C LEU A 47 13.24 21.12 12.77
N ASP A 48 12.61 22.08 13.42
CA ASP A 48 13.18 23.41 13.67
C ASP A 48 14.37 23.31 14.65
N ASP A 49 14.26 22.48 15.70
CA ASP A 49 15.35 22.15 16.62
C ASP A 49 16.56 21.53 15.89
N LEU A 50 16.30 20.66 14.89
CA LEU A 50 17.33 20.09 14.03
C LEU A 50 17.99 21.13 13.12
N ASN A 51 17.24 22.14 12.67
CA ASN A 51 17.74 23.18 11.78
C ASN A 51 18.59 24.22 12.51
N GLU A 52 18.20 24.63 13.72
CA GLU A 52 18.95 25.62 14.50
C GLU A 52 20.20 25.04 15.16
N ASN A 53 20.06 23.91 15.88
CA ASN A 53 21.19 23.28 16.56
C ASN A 53 20.99 21.77 16.72
N TYR A 54 21.32 21.03 15.66
CA TYR A 54 21.17 19.57 15.63
C TYR A 54 21.86 18.82 16.79
N LYS A 55 22.92 19.39 17.40
CA LYS A 55 23.64 18.74 18.51
C LYS A 55 22.84 18.70 19.81
N ASN A 56 21.93 19.65 20.00
CA ASN A 56 21.07 19.73 21.18
C ASN A 56 19.68 19.12 20.94
N SER A 57 19.36 18.72 19.70
CA SER A 57 18.09 18.08 19.38
C SER A 57 17.98 16.73 20.09
N ARG A 58 16.90 16.56 20.87
CA ARG A 58 16.59 15.30 21.56
C ARG A 58 16.38 14.15 20.58
N VAL A 59 15.77 14.44 19.43
CA VAL A 59 15.52 13.45 18.37
C VAL A 59 16.84 12.96 17.79
N TYR A 60 17.75 13.88 17.45
CA TYR A 60 19.07 13.50 16.93
C TYR A 60 19.90 12.73 17.96
N ALA A 61 19.91 13.16 19.23
CA ALA A 61 20.64 12.47 20.29
C ALA A 61 20.16 11.02 20.47
N ASN A 62 18.85 10.78 20.39
CA ASN A 62 18.27 9.44 20.46
C ASN A 62 18.67 8.60 19.23
N VAL A 63 18.56 9.16 18.03
CA VAL A 63 18.99 8.51 16.77
C VAL A 63 20.46 8.10 16.85
N LYS A 64 21.34 9.02 17.29
CA LYS A 64 22.77 8.79 17.42
C LYS A 64 23.09 7.70 18.45
N SER A 65 22.45 7.75 19.62
CA SER A 65 22.66 6.73 20.66
C SER A 65 22.25 5.35 20.19
N LYS A 66 21.09 5.23 19.52
CA LYS A 66 20.66 3.96 18.93
C LYS A 66 21.61 3.48 17.83
N TYR A 67 22.06 4.38 16.96
CA TYR A 67 23.01 4.03 15.90
C TYR A 67 24.33 3.47 16.46
N GLN A 68 24.82 4.03 17.56
CA GLN A 68 26.01 3.52 18.25
C GLN A 68 25.80 2.11 18.81
N ILE A 69 24.66 1.86 19.46
CA ILE A 69 24.31 0.53 19.98
C ILE A 69 24.27 -0.50 18.83
N TYR A 70 23.67 -0.16 17.69
CA TYR A 70 23.62 -1.05 16.52
C TYR A 70 25.01 -1.35 15.94
N MET A 71 25.94 -0.39 16.00
CA MET A 71 27.32 -0.58 15.55
C MET A 71 28.12 -1.45 16.52
N ASP A 72 27.92 -1.28 17.84
CA ASP A 72 28.59 -2.06 18.86
C ASP A 72 28.12 -3.54 18.87
N GLU A 73 26.86 -3.80 18.48
CA GLU A 73 26.32 -5.16 18.36
C GLU A 73 26.74 -5.88 17.05
N LYS A 74 27.18 -5.14 16.02
CA LYS A 74 27.53 -5.70 14.69
C LYS A 74 28.83 -5.11 14.15
N ASP A 75 29.96 -5.68 14.59
CA ASP A 75 31.34 -5.26 14.28
C ASP A 75 31.70 -5.06 12.78
N TYR A 76 30.89 -5.58 11.83
CA TYR A 76 31.23 -5.60 10.40
C TYR A 76 30.09 -5.25 9.43
N ALA A 77 28.94 -4.77 9.91
CA ALA A 77 27.83 -4.42 9.02
C ALA A 77 27.91 -2.94 8.61
N ASP A 78 28.10 -2.65 7.32
CA ASP A 78 27.82 -1.31 6.77
C ASP A 78 26.30 -1.09 6.88
N ILE A 79 25.88 -0.38 7.93
CA ILE A 79 24.46 -0.07 8.17
C ILE A 79 24.02 0.96 7.13
N ASN A 80 23.01 0.61 6.33
CA ASN A 80 22.34 1.57 5.48
C ASN A 80 21.62 2.61 6.35
N VAL A 81 22.12 3.85 6.31
CA VAL A 81 21.60 4.96 7.12
C VAL A 81 20.14 5.24 6.80
N THR A 82 19.72 5.13 5.54
CA THR A 82 18.33 5.35 5.13
C THR A 82 17.39 4.35 5.81
N SER A 83 17.69 3.04 5.72
CA SER A 83 16.88 1.99 6.33
C SER A 83 16.83 2.08 7.85
N PHE A 84 17.94 2.47 8.47
CA PHE A 84 17.99 2.72 9.91
C PHE A 84 17.08 3.89 10.32
N ILE A 85 17.14 5.01 9.59
CA ILE A 85 16.30 6.16 9.88
C ILE A 85 14.82 5.84 9.66
N GLU A 86 14.47 5.06 8.63
CA GLU A 86 13.11 4.57 8.41
C GLU A 86 12.60 3.72 9.59
N GLU A 87 13.41 2.78 10.09
CA GLU A 87 13.07 1.95 11.25
C GLU A 87 12.84 2.82 12.51
N ILE A 88 13.67 3.84 12.72
CA ILE A 88 13.49 4.78 13.83
C ILE A 88 12.21 5.60 13.64
N ALA A 89 11.96 6.11 12.43
CA ALA A 89 10.77 6.91 12.11
C ALA A 89 9.47 6.11 12.32
N SER A 90 9.45 4.83 11.94
CA SER A 90 8.33 3.92 12.20
C SER A 90 8.06 3.72 13.70
N ASN A 91 9.11 3.73 14.52
CA ASN A 91 9.02 3.56 15.97
C ASN A 91 8.75 4.86 16.74
N LEU A 92 8.60 6.01 16.07
CA LEU A 92 8.27 7.27 16.74
C LEU A 92 6.83 7.23 17.27
N THR A 93 6.67 7.55 18.55
CA THR A 93 5.36 7.54 19.22
C THR A 93 4.89 8.95 19.57
N TYR A 94 3.62 9.24 19.32
CA TYR A 94 2.92 10.43 19.79
C TYR A 94 1.70 10.01 20.61
N LYS A 95 1.58 10.51 21.85
CA LYS A 95 0.50 10.17 22.80
C LYS A 95 0.24 8.65 22.93
N ASN A 96 1.30 7.86 23.10
CA ASN A 96 1.26 6.39 23.23
C ASN A 96 0.77 5.62 21.99
N LYS A 97 0.74 6.25 20.82
CA LYS A 97 0.46 5.60 19.52
C LYS A 97 1.58 5.85 18.55
N TYR A 98 1.71 4.99 17.54
CA TYR A 98 2.66 5.22 16.45
C TYR A 98 2.28 6.47 15.65
N LEU A 99 3.27 7.32 15.38
CA LEU A 99 3.07 8.60 14.71
C LEU A 99 2.52 8.42 13.30
N LEU A 100 3.00 7.42 12.56
CA LEU A 100 2.53 7.10 11.21
C LEU A 100 1.05 6.68 11.19
N ASP A 101 0.60 5.93 12.19
CA ASP A 101 -0.79 5.49 12.30
C ASP A 101 -1.74 6.66 12.59
N GLU A 102 -1.29 7.63 13.39
CA GLU A 102 -2.08 8.83 13.67
C GLU A 102 -2.19 9.74 12.43
N ILE A 103 -1.11 9.89 11.64
CA ILE A 103 -1.15 10.58 10.35
C ILE A 103 -2.15 9.90 9.40
N LYS A 104 -2.12 8.56 9.32
CA LYS A 104 -3.09 7.79 8.51
C LYS A 104 -4.53 7.98 9.02
N SER A 105 -4.74 7.96 10.35
CA SER A 105 -6.05 8.18 10.96
C SER A 105 -6.62 9.55 10.59
N ILE A 106 -5.80 10.60 10.63
CA ILE A 106 -6.20 11.96 10.25
C ILE A 106 -6.57 12.02 8.76
N LYS A 107 -5.78 11.40 7.87
CA LYS A 107 -6.11 11.32 6.43
C LYS A 107 -7.45 10.64 6.18
N ASN A 108 -7.73 9.55 6.90
CA ASN A 108 -8.99 8.82 6.79
C ASN A 108 -10.19 9.58 7.42
N ALA A 109 -9.96 10.61 8.22
CA ALA A 109 -11.02 11.36 8.89
C ALA A 109 -11.97 12.06 7.90
N SER A 110 -11.48 12.50 6.74
CA SER A 110 -12.31 13.06 5.66
C SER A 110 -13.37 12.06 5.20
N SER A 111 -12.97 10.81 4.94
CA SER A 111 -13.88 9.74 4.49
C SER A 111 -14.90 9.38 5.55
N ILE A 112 -14.47 9.31 6.82
CA ILE A 112 -15.38 9.05 7.96
C ILE A 112 -16.41 10.18 8.10
N CYS A 113 -16.03 11.43 7.83
CA CYS A 113 -16.95 12.57 7.87
C CYS A 113 -18.04 12.48 6.79
N ILE A 114 -17.68 12.03 5.59
CA ILE A 114 -18.66 11.75 4.52
C ILE A 114 -19.61 10.63 4.95
N LEU A 115 -19.06 9.55 5.52
CA LEU A 115 -19.85 8.41 6.00
C LEU A 115 -20.84 8.82 7.12
N LEU A 116 -20.42 9.70 8.04
CA LEU A 116 -21.31 10.29 9.05
C LEU A 116 -22.42 11.13 8.41
N GLY A 117 -22.12 11.87 7.35
CA GLY A 117 -23.12 12.59 6.56
C GLY A 117 -24.15 11.66 5.90
N VAL A 118 -23.68 10.58 5.27
CA VAL A 118 -24.53 9.54 4.65
C VAL A 118 -25.40 8.83 5.70
N LEU A 119 -24.86 8.55 6.88
CA LEU A 119 -25.63 8.00 8.00
C LEU A 119 -26.76 8.95 8.42
N GLY A 120 -26.48 10.26 8.50
CA GLY A 120 -27.50 11.27 8.75
C GLY A 120 -28.60 11.28 7.68
N THR A 121 -28.23 11.09 6.41
CA THR A 121 -29.19 10.96 5.30
C THR A 121 -30.11 9.75 5.48
N PHE A 122 -29.55 8.61 5.84
CA PHE A 122 -30.31 7.38 6.09
C PHE A 122 -31.31 7.56 7.24
N VAL A 123 -30.87 8.19 8.34
CA VAL A 123 -31.75 8.48 9.48
C VAL A 123 -32.86 9.48 9.09
N GLY A 124 -32.54 10.51 8.31
CA GLY A 124 -33.54 11.49 7.83
C GLY A 124 -34.59 10.86 6.92
N LEU A 125 -34.19 10.02 5.96
CA LEU A 125 -35.12 9.29 5.09
C LEU A 125 -35.93 8.23 5.84
N SER A 126 -35.33 7.55 6.82
CA SER A 126 -36.06 6.61 7.67
C SER A 126 -37.14 7.32 8.50
N THR A 127 -36.80 8.49 9.07
CA THR A 127 -37.76 9.32 9.83
C THR A 127 -38.86 9.88 8.92
N MET A 128 -38.54 10.19 7.65
CA MET A 128 -39.52 10.59 6.64
C MET A 128 -40.56 9.48 6.42
N LEU A 129 -40.14 8.23 6.19
CA LEU A 129 -41.05 7.11 6.00
C LEU A 129 -41.94 6.84 7.23
N LEU A 130 -41.41 7.03 8.43
CA LEU A 130 -42.16 6.89 9.69
C LEU A 130 -43.19 8.01 9.92
N SER A 131 -42.98 9.19 9.30
CA SER A 131 -43.84 10.36 9.48
C SER A 131 -45.02 10.39 8.52
N VAL A 132 -45.02 9.57 7.47
CA VAL A 132 -46.10 9.49 6.49
C VAL A 132 -47.29 8.73 7.08
N ASN A 133 -48.41 9.43 7.29
CA ASN A 133 -49.66 8.80 7.68
C ASN A 133 -50.56 8.66 6.46
N THR A 134 -50.79 7.42 6.00
CA THR A 134 -51.62 7.12 4.82
C THR A 134 -53.08 7.53 4.97
N LYS A 135 -53.54 7.79 6.21
CA LYS A 135 -54.91 8.26 6.50
C LYS A 135 -55.07 9.77 6.49
N ASP A 136 -53.97 10.53 6.60
CA ASP A 136 -53.98 11.99 6.65
C ASP A 136 -52.67 12.55 6.04
N ILE A 137 -52.63 12.53 4.71
CA ILE A 137 -51.45 12.95 3.93
C ILE A 137 -51.21 14.46 4.09
N ILE A 138 -52.26 15.27 4.20
CA ILE A 138 -52.15 16.73 4.25
C ILE A 138 -51.46 17.18 5.54
N ASN A 139 -51.82 16.60 6.68
CA ASN A 139 -51.20 16.95 7.96
C ASN A 139 -49.82 16.30 8.17
N SER A 140 -49.51 15.21 7.45
CA SER A 140 -48.20 14.56 7.51
C SER A 140 -47.16 15.15 6.54
N LEU A 141 -47.59 15.93 5.55
CA LEU A 141 -46.72 16.54 4.55
C LEU A 141 -45.64 17.48 5.14
N PRO A 142 -45.94 18.38 6.09
CA PRO A 142 -44.92 19.27 6.67
C PRO A 142 -43.82 18.51 7.43
N ALA A 143 -44.18 17.46 8.19
CA ALA A 143 -43.23 16.62 8.94
C ALA A 143 -42.34 15.79 7.99
N THR A 144 -42.92 15.31 6.90
CA THR A 144 -42.23 14.57 5.83
C THR A 144 -41.18 15.47 5.15
N ILE A 145 -41.55 16.69 4.77
CA ILE A 145 -40.65 17.67 4.15
C ILE A 145 -39.51 18.07 5.12
N SER A 146 -39.80 18.23 6.42
CA SER A 146 -38.77 18.53 7.42
C SER A 146 -37.74 17.39 7.59
N SER A 147 -38.18 16.14 7.51
CA SER A 147 -37.30 14.97 7.59
C SER A 147 -36.43 14.83 6.32
N MET A 148 -36.99 15.13 5.15
CA MET A 148 -36.24 15.22 3.90
C MET A 148 -35.18 16.34 3.96
N GLN A 149 -35.53 17.51 4.50
CA GLN A 149 -34.58 18.61 4.71
C GLN A 149 -33.43 18.18 5.63
N THR A 150 -33.72 17.39 6.67
CA THR A 150 -32.71 16.83 7.58
C THR A 150 -31.70 15.98 6.83
N ALA A 151 -32.17 15.05 5.99
CA ALA A 151 -31.32 14.16 5.20
C ALA A 151 -30.36 14.92 4.26
N PHE A 152 -30.87 15.94 3.56
CA PHE A 152 -30.02 16.78 2.70
C PHE A 152 -29.02 17.61 3.49
N THR A 153 -29.45 18.19 4.61
CA THR A 153 -28.59 19.07 5.42
C THR A 153 -27.41 18.31 6.02
N THR A 154 -27.63 17.10 6.55
CA THR A 154 -26.54 16.28 7.10
C THR A 154 -25.53 15.85 6.06
N SER A 155 -25.98 15.54 4.83
CA SER A 155 -25.09 15.20 3.71
C SER A 155 -24.22 16.39 3.30
N ILE A 156 -24.84 17.56 3.11
CA ILE A 156 -24.13 18.80 2.75
C ILE A 156 -23.05 19.13 3.79
N PHE A 157 -23.40 19.05 5.08
CA PHE A 157 -22.42 19.31 6.15
C PHE A 157 -21.33 18.26 6.23
N GLY A 158 -21.63 16.98 5.96
CA GLY A 158 -20.60 15.92 5.88
C GLY A 158 -19.57 16.21 4.79
N ILE A 159 -20.03 16.62 3.60
CA ILE A 159 -19.17 16.98 2.46
C ILE A 159 -18.37 18.27 2.73
N ILE A 160 -19.02 19.33 3.25
CA ILE A 160 -18.33 20.57 3.57
C ILE A 160 -17.24 20.33 4.62
N SER A 161 -17.57 19.54 5.64
CA SER A 161 -16.62 19.20 6.71
C SER A 161 -15.45 18.35 6.20
N SER A 162 -15.69 17.41 5.28
CA SER A 162 -14.61 16.63 4.65
C SER A 162 -13.68 17.51 3.80
N LEU A 163 -14.23 18.50 3.09
CA LEU A 163 -13.44 19.48 2.35
C LEU A 163 -12.58 20.34 3.29
N ILE A 164 -13.14 20.80 4.42
CA ILE A 164 -12.40 21.56 5.44
C ILE A 164 -11.25 20.73 6.01
N ILE A 165 -11.50 19.45 6.35
CA ILE A 165 -10.46 18.54 6.85
C ILE A 165 -9.35 18.38 5.81
N ASN A 166 -9.69 18.09 4.55
CA ASN A 166 -8.68 17.92 3.49
C ASN A 166 -7.88 19.20 3.23
N MET A 167 -8.53 20.36 3.27
CA MET A 167 -7.85 21.65 3.13
C MET A 167 -6.88 21.87 4.30
N CYS A 168 -7.28 21.56 5.53
CA CYS A 168 -6.43 21.66 6.71
C CYS A 168 -5.24 20.70 6.66
N ILE A 169 -5.45 19.45 6.21
CA ILE A 169 -4.40 18.44 6.01
C ILE A 169 -3.41 18.90 4.93
N LYS A 170 -3.91 19.47 3.83
CA LYS A 170 -3.07 19.99 2.75
C LYS A 170 -2.22 21.17 3.23
N HIS A 171 -2.77 22.05 4.05
CA HIS A 171 -2.04 23.19 4.59
C HIS A 171 -1.02 22.76 5.67
N HIS A 172 -1.43 21.91 6.61
CA HIS A 172 -0.58 21.36 7.67
C HIS A 172 -0.18 19.93 7.32
N ASN A 173 0.65 19.78 6.29
CA ASN A 173 1.04 18.47 5.78
C ASN A 173 2.06 17.78 6.71
N CYS A 174 1.55 16.98 7.66
CA CYS A 174 2.35 16.23 8.63
C CYS A 174 3.30 15.22 7.97
N GLU A 175 2.86 14.55 6.90
CA GLU A 175 3.67 13.54 6.19
C GLU A 175 4.88 14.18 5.53
N HIS A 176 4.69 15.33 4.87
CA HIS A 176 5.78 16.06 4.25
C HIS A 176 6.82 16.54 5.28
N ASN A 177 6.37 17.06 6.42
CA ASN A 177 7.29 17.46 7.50
C ASN A 177 8.04 16.26 8.11
N LEU A 178 7.36 15.12 8.28
CA LEU A 178 8.00 13.90 8.75
C LEU A 178 9.09 13.43 7.77
N LEU A 179 8.81 13.47 6.47
CA LEU A 179 9.79 13.15 5.43
C LEU A 179 10.98 14.11 5.44
N GLN A 180 10.75 15.42 5.59
CA GLN A 180 11.84 16.37 5.72
C GLN A 180 12.70 16.12 6.97
N LEU A 181 12.07 15.81 8.10
CA LEU A 181 12.76 15.46 9.33
C LEU A 181 13.62 14.20 9.14
N MET A 182 13.05 13.17 8.51
CA MET A 182 13.73 11.93 8.15
C MET A 182 14.96 12.19 7.27
N LEU A 183 14.79 12.92 6.17
CA LEU A 183 15.87 13.28 5.24
C LEU A 183 16.96 14.11 5.92
N LYS A 184 16.60 15.03 6.82
CA LYS A 184 17.57 15.84 7.55
C LYS A 184 18.38 14.98 8.52
N LEU A 185 17.73 14.10 9.26
CA LEU A 185 18.38 13.13 10.15
C LEU A 185 19.34 12.22 9.38
N GLU A 186 18.89 11.70 8.24
CA GLU A 186 19.70 10.87 7.35
C GLU A 186 20.94 11.60 6.85
N ASN A 187 20.79 12.83 6.34
CA ASN A 187 21.92 13.62 5.85
C ASN A 187 22.92 13.94 6.97
N LEU A 188 22.44 14.32 8.16
CA LEU A 188 23.30 14.64 9.30
C LEU A 188 24.04 13.39 9.81
N LEU A 189 23.34 12.27 9.94
CA LEU A 189 23.94 11.01 10.37
C LEU A 189 24.94 10.48 9.33
N THR A 190 24.59 10.52 8.04
CA THR A 190 25.49 10.13 6.94
C THR A 190 26.75 10.99 6.92
N SER A 191 26.61 12.31 7.12
CA SER A 191 27.76 13.22 7.20
C SER A 191 28.67 12.87 8.37
N GLU A 192 28.12 12.61 9.56
CA GLU A 192 28.92 12.24 10.74
C GLU A 192 29.61 10.89 10.57
N VAL A 193 28.90 9.88 10.02
CA VAL A 193 29.45 8.55 9.73
C VAL A 193 30.57 8.62 8.69
N THR A 194 30.36 9.39 7.61
CA THR A 194 31.36 9.56 6.54
C THR A 194 32.60 10.28 7.06
N ASN A 195 32.43 11.34 7.86
CA ASN A 195 33.54 12.06 8.47
C ASN A 195 34.32 11.16 9.45
N LYS A 196 33.62 10.33 10.24
CA LYS A 196 34.26 9.35 11.13
C LYS A 196 35.05 8.30 10.33
N LYS A 197 34.48 7.76 9.25
CA LYS A 197 35.15 6.79 8.35
C LYS A 197 36.38 7.41 7.67
N SER A 198 36.28 8.66 7.20
CA SER A 198 37.40 9.41 6.62
C SER A 198 38.52 9.62 7.64
N SER A 199 38.18 10.07 8.85
CA SER A 199 39.17 10.27 9.92
C SER A 199 39.89 8.98 10.29
N ILE A 200 39.18 7.85 10.39
CA ILE A 200 39.79 6.54 10.61
C ILE A 200 40.73 6.16 9.46
N MET A 201 40.33 6.41 8.21
CA MET A 201 41.15 6.15 7.03
C MET A 201 42.42 7.00 7.01
N ASP A 202 42.33 8.29 7.33
CA ASP A 202 43.49 9.19 7.43
C ASP A 202 44.47 8.69 8.50
N THR A 203 43.94 8.25 9.64
CA THR A 203 44.77 7.70 10.72
C THR A 203 45.52 6.44 10.27
N LYS A 204 44.83 5.51 9.59
CA LYS A 204 45.44 4.29 9.05
C LYS A 204 46.46 4.58 7.94
N ILE A 205 46.20 5.56 7.08
CA ILE A 205 47.16 5.99 6.05
C ILE A 205 48.42 6.56 6.70
N GLU A 206 48.30 7.32 7.78
CA GLU A 206 49.45 7.89 8.47
C GLU A 206 50.26 6.82 9.23
N GLU A 207 49.61 5.77 9.75
CA GLU A 207 50.27 4.55 10.27
C GLU A 207 51.05 3.82 9.16
N VAL A 208 50.46 3.64 7.98
CA VAL A 208 51.13 3.04 6.82
C VAL A 208 52.34 3.88 6.41
N LYS A 209 52.20 5.19 6.33
CA LYS A 209 53.30 6.12 6.00
C LYS A 209 54.41 6.08 7.04
N SER A 210 54.07 6.01 8.32
CA SER A 210 55.05 5.81 9.41
C SER A 210 55.82 4.49 9.23
N THR A 211 55.11 3.41 8.89
CA THR A 211 55.71 2.10 8.63
C THR A 211 56.63 2.13 7.42
N ILE A 212 56.22 2.75 6.31
CA ILE A 212 57.04 2.95 5.11
C ILE A 212 58.30 3.76 5.44
N LYS A 213 58.18 4.80 6.27
CA LYS A 213 59.32 5.60 6.73
C LYS A 213 60.30 4.80 7.59
N GLN A 214 59.79 3.89 8.43
CA GLN A 214 60.64 2.97 9.20
C GLN A 214 61.38 1.99 8.27
N ILE A 215 60.70 1.41 7.29
CA ILE A 215 61.30 0.53 6.28
C ILE A 215 62.38 1.28 5.49
N SER A 216 62.12 2.52 5.07
CA SER A 216 63.09 3.36 4.35
C SER A 216 64.34 3.62 5.19
N LYS A 217 64.21 3.92 6.49
CA LYS A 217 65.36 4.04 7.41
C LYS A 217 66.12 2.73 7.58
N SER A 218 65.43 1.59 7.60
CA SER A 218 66.07 0.27 7.65
C SER A 218 66.86 -0.04 6.38
N ILE A 219 66.40 0.43 5.21
CA ILE A 219 67.11 0.31 3.93
C ILE A 219 68.34 1.24 3.89
N GLU A 220 68.26 2.44 4.46
CA GLU A 220 69.41 3.35 4.64
C GLU A 220 70.51 2.72 5.53
N ALA A 221 70.15 1.86 6.48
CA ALA A 221 71.11 1.10 7.27
C ALA A 221 71.82 0.00 6.45
N ILE A 222 71.22 -0.45 5.33
CA ILE A 222 71.84 -1.40 4.39
C ILE A 222 72.90 -0.70 3.53
N GLU A 223 72.82 0.61 3.26
CA GLU A 223 73.91 1.35 2.60
C GLU A 223 75.20 1.40 3.45
N ARG A 224 75.12 1.15 4.77
CA ARG A 224 76.31 0.99 5.62
C ARG A 224 77.08 -0.31 5.38
N PHE A 225 76.57 -1.24 4.55
CA PHE A 225 77.34 -2.41 4.09
C PHE A 225 78.59 -2.03 3.30
N ASP A 226 78.58 -0.88 2.61
CA ASP A 226 79.74 -0.40 1.87
C ASP A 226 80.89 0.02 2.79
N LYS A 227 80.55 0.49 4.00
CA LYS A 227 81.53 0.82 5.04
C LYS A 227 82.07 -0.44 5.72
N ILE A 228 81.20 -1.44 5.93
CA ILE A 228 81.59 -2.77 6.46
C ILE A 228 82.55 -3.49 5.51
N SER A 229 82.32 -3.43 4.20
CA SER A 229 83.26 -3.97 3.19
C SER A 229 84.61 -3.27 3.18
N LYS A 230 84.66 -1.98 3.56
CA LYS A 230 85.90 -1.19 3.62
C LYS A 230 86.68 -1.48 4.90
N ASP A 231 85.99 -1.55 6.03
CA ASP A 231 86.55 -1.95 7.33
C ASP A 231 87.07 -3.40 7.30
N LEU A 232 86.49 -4.27 6.46
CA LEU A 232 86.97 -5.64 6.22
C LEU A 232 88.36 -5.71 5.56
N ASN A 233 88.74 -4.68 4.80
CA ASN A 233 90.04 -4.60 4.15
C ASN A 233 91.12 -4.13 5.13
N ASP A 234 90.82 -3.13 5.96
CA ASP A 234 91.70 -2.66 7.04
C ASP A 234 91.87 -3.73 8.14
N PHE A 235 90.81 -4.50 8.42
CA PHE A 235 90.85 -5.67 9.31
C PHE A 235 91.84 -6.73 8.81
N ASN A 236 92.04 -6.87 7.50
CA ASN A 236 92.91 -7.89 6.91
C ASN A 236 94.40 -7.59 7.18
N ASP A 237 94.78 -6.31 7.20
CA ASP A 237 96.16 -5.88 7.49
C ASP A 237 96.49 -5.94 9.00
N GLU A 238 95.52 -5.62 9.87
CA GLU A 238 95.63 -5.85 11.32
C GLU A 238 95.61 -7.34 11.67
N PHE A 239 94.87 -8.16 10.92
CA PHE A 239 94.79 -9.61 11.11
C PHE A 239 96.13 -10.29 10.80
N ILE A 240 96.84 -9.87 9.75
CA ILE A 240 98.17 -10.39 9.42
C ILE A 240 99.21 -10.01 10.48
N SER A 241 99.19 -8.75 10.96
CA SER A 241 100.06 -8.32 12.06
C SER A 241 99.74 -9.03 13.38
N GLY A 242 98.45 -9.29 13.63
CA GLY A 242 97.97 -10.03 14.78
C GLY A 242 98.41 -11.49 14.78
N ILE A 243 98.46 -12.15 13.62
CA ILE A 243 98.94 -13.54 13.47
C ILE A 243 100.43 -13.67 13.83
N GLU A 244 101.23 -12.66 13.55
CA GLU A 244 102.67 -12.66 13.85
C GLU A 244 102.94 -12.48 15.35
N ALA A 245 102.16 -11.63 16.03
CA ALA A 245 102.15 -11.53 17.50
C ALA A 245 101.53 -12.76 18.19
N LEU A 246 100.53 -13.40 17.56
CA LEU A 246 99.90 -14.64 18.04
C LEU A 246 100.91 -15.80 18.05
N LYS A 247 101.81 -15.85 17.07
CA LYS A 247 102.86 -16.86 16.93
C LYS A 247 103.85 -16.83 18.09
N GLU A 248 104.26 -15.64 18.54
CA GLU A 248 105.11 -15.48 19.75
C GLU A 248 104.36 -15.81 21.06
N LEU A 249 103.05 -15.51 21.15
CA LEU A 249 102.23 -15.84 22.33
C LEU A 249 101.88 -17.34 22.43
N LEU A 250 101.77 -18.04 21.30
CA LEU A 250 101.44 -19.47 21.23
C LEU A 250 102.59 -20.37 21.70
N GLU A 251 103.84 -19.91 21.63
CA GLU A 251 104.98 -20.60 22.25
C GLU A 251 104.91 -20.56 23.79
N GLY A 252 104.10 -19.68 24.39
CA GLY A 252 104.05 -19.46 25.84
C GLY A 252 102.77 -19.84 26.60
N SER A 253 101.62 -20.15 25.95
CA SER A 253 100.32 -20.11 26.66
C SER A 253 99.51 -21.42 26.69
N GLY A 254 99.78 -22.25 27.70
CA GLY A 254 98.91 -23.39 28.06
C GLY A 254 97.50 -23.00 28.57
N ASN A 255 97.28 -21.72 28.94
CA ASN A 255 95.97 -21.22 29.40
C ASN A 255 95.09 -20.70 28.24
N SER A 256 95.68 -20.22 27.14
CA SER A 256 94.94 -19.78 25.95
C SER A 256 94.26 -20.96 25.25
N ILE A 257 94.88 -22.15 25.25
CA ILE A 257 94.31 -23.38 24.69
C ILE A 257 93.00 -23.78 25.39
N LYS A 258 92.91 -23.60 26.72
CA LYS A 258 91.66 -23.84 27.46
C LYS A 258 90.55 -22.85 27.10
N THR A 259 90.89 -21.58 26.91
CA THR A 259 89.91 -20.54 26.52
C THR A 259 89.46 -20.69 25.07
N PHE A 260 90.36 -21.15 24.19
CA PHE A 260 90.04 -21.53 22.82
C PHE A 260 89.11 -22.75 22.76
N ASP A 261 89.39 -23.82 23.52
CA ASP A 261 88.49 -24.99 23.63
C ASP A 261 87.08 -24.58 24.10
N GLN A 262 86.98 -23.66 25.07
CA GLN A 262 85.69 -23.12 25.51
C GLN A 262 84.98 -22.31 24.41
N SER A 263 85.73 -21.54 23.63
CA SER A 263 85.20 -20.76 22.50
C SER A 263 84.70 -21.66 21.38
N VAL A 264 85.46 -22.69 21.03
CA VAL A 264 85.10 -23.69 20.02
C VAL A 264 83.85 -24.47 20.45
N ARG A 265 83.74 -24.87 21.72
CA ARG A 265 82.52 -25.52 22.25
C ARG A 265 81.29 -24.61 22.25
N LYS A 266 81.46 -23.31 22.50
CA LYS A 266 80.35 -22.34 22.38
C LYS A 266 79.91 -22.17 20.93
N LEU A 267 80.88 -22.12 20.00
CA LEU A 267 80.62 -22.02 18.57
C LEU A 267 79.89 -23.27 18.05
N ASP A 268 80.29 -24.47 18.46
CA ASP A 268 79.61 -25.72 18.14
C ASP A 268 78.14 -25.74 18.64
N LYS A 269 77.89 -25.25 19.86
CA LYS A 269 76.52 -25.07 20.36
C LYS A 269 75.71 -24.08 19.52
N GLN A 270 76.31 -22.97 19.09
CA GLN A 270 75.63 -21.98 18.24
C GLN A 270 75.32 -22.55 16.85
N PHE A 271 76.22 -23.33 16.26
CA PHE A 271 75.98 -24.03 15.00
C PHE A 271 74.87 -25.07 15.11
N ASN A 272 74.81 -25.82 16.20
CA ASN A 272 73.70 -26.76 16.44
C ASN A 272 72.35 -26.03 16.58
N ILE A 273 72.31 -24.90 17.29
CA ILE A 273 71.09 -24.08 17.40
C ILE A 273 70.69 -23.53 16.03
N LEU A 274 71.64 -23.07 15.23
CA LEU A 274 71.41 -22.58 13.88
C LEU A 274 70.83 -23.68 12.99
N ASN A 275 71.38 -24.90 13.05
CA ASN A 275 70.91 -26.04 12.27
C ASN A 275 69.46 -26.42 12.64
N ILE A 276 69.13 -26.42 13.94
CA ILE A 276 67.75 -26.65 14.41
C ILE A 276 66.79 -25.56 13.89
N LYS A 277 67.24 -24.30 13.87
CA LYS A 277 66.42 -23.19 13.34
C LYS A 277 66.21 -23.30 11.82
N PHE A 278 67.23 -23.73 11.08
CA PHE A 278 67.10 -23.97 9.63
C PHE A 278 66.11 -25.10 9.35
N ASN A 279 66.21 -26.23 10.05
CA ASN A 279 65.26 -27.33 9.88
C ASN A 279 63.82 -26.88 10.16
N LYS A 280 63.57 -26.13 11.24
CA LYS A 280 62.24 -25.57 11.51
C LYS A 280 61.74 -24.59 10.44
N LEU A 281 62.65 -23.91 9.75
CA LEU A 281 62.30 -22.98 8.67
C LEU A 281 61.90 -23.76 7.42
N PHE A 282 62.61 -24.85 7.11
CA PHE A 282 62.23 -25.80 6.06
C PHE A 282 60.88 -26.48 6.36
N ASP A 283 60.66 -26.97 7.58
CA ASP A 283 59.36 -27.54 7.98
C ASP A 283 58.21 -26.54 7.79
N LYS A 284 58.47 -25.25 8.06
CA LYS A 284 57.47 -24.20 7.90
C LYS A 284 57.23 -23.84 6.43
N TYR A 285 58.27 -23.95 5.61
CA TYR A 285 58.19 -23.75 4.16
C TYR A 285 57.42 -24.88 3.48
N ASP A 286 57.68 -26.13 3.87
CA ASP A 286 56.95 -27.30 3.35
C ASP A 286 55.46 -27.22 3.68
N ASN A 287 55.11 -26.87 4.93
CA ASN A 287 53.72 -26.62 5.32
C ASN A 287 53.07 -25.44 4.54
N GLN A 288 53.86 -24.47 4.09
CA GLN A 288 53.35 -23.33 3.32
C GLN A 288 53.00 -23.71 1.89
N ASP A 289 53.71 -24.66 1.29
CA ASP A 289 53.41 -25.16 -0.06
C ASP A 289 52.10 -25.97 -0.08
N GLU A 290 51.83 -26.70 1.00
CA GLU A 290 50.58 -27.43 1.20
C GLU A 290 49.37 -26.47 1.33
N ILE A 291 49.50 -25.42 2.15
CA ILE A 291 48.50 -24.36 2.30
C ILE A 291 48.23 -23.65 0.95
N ASN A 292 49.29 -23.32 0.20
CA ASN A 292 49.14 -22.69 -1.11
C ASN A 292 48.39 -23.58 -2.11
N THR A 293 48.62 -24.90 -2.04
CA THR A 293 47.94 -25.88 -2.89
C THR A 293 46.45 -25.96 -2.54
N GLU A 294 46.10 -25.94 -1.26
CA GLU A 294 44.71 -25.95 -0.78
C GLU A 294 43.96 -24.67 -1.20
N ILE A 295 44.58 -23.50 -1.03
CA ILE A 295 44.02 -22.21 -1.50
C ILE A 295 43.74 -22.25 -3.00
N LEU A 296 44.64 -22.85 -3.80
CA LEU A 296 44.48 -22.93 -5.25
C LEU A 296 43.33 -23.87 -5.65
N LEU A 297 43.08 -24.93 -4.89
CA LEU A 297 41.92 -25.81 -5.06
C LEU A 297 40.61 -25.09 -4.72
N GLU A 298 40.55 -24.42 -3.57
CA GLU A 298 39.38 -23.63 -3.16
C GLU A 298 39.09 -22.49 -4.15
N MET A 299 40.11 -21.82 -4.68
CA MET A 299 39.94 -20.80 -5.71
C MET A 299 39.34 -21.36 -7.00
N LYS A 300 39.78 -22.55 -7.44
CA LYS A 300 39.20 -23.21 -8.61
C LYS A 300 37.74 -23.58 -8.39
N GLU A 301 37.41 -24.11 -7.22
CA GLU A 301 36.04 -24.47 -6.87
C GLU A 301 35.13 -23.24 -6.76
N THR A 302 35.62 -22.18 -6.12
CA THR A 302 34.95 -20.87 -6.05
C THR A 302 34.70 -20.30 -7.44
N SER A 303 35.70 -20.35 -8.33
CA SER A 303 35.54 -19.91 -9.73
C SER A 303 34.44 -20.69 -10.46
N LYS A 304 34.35 -22.00 -10.25
CA LYS A 304 33.31 -22.84 -10.84
C LYS A 304 31.92 -22.47 -10.29
N ASN A 305 31.82 -22.24 -8.99
CA ASN A 305 30.57 -21.83 -8.35
C ASN A 305 30.10 -20.43 -8.81
N ILE A 306 31.04 -19.49 -8.99
CA ILE A 306 30.74 -18.16 -9.56
C ILE A 306 30.19 -18.30 -10.98
N TYR A 307 30.81 -19.14 -11.82
CA TYR A 307 30.35 -19.37 -13.18
C TYR A 307 28.91 -19.92 -13.21
N ASN A 308 28.62 -20.97 -12.44
CA ASN A 308 27.29 -21.57 -12.36
C ASN A 308 26.22 -20.58 -11.84
N THR A 309 26.59 -19.77 -10.84
CA THR A 309 25.70 -18.73 -10.29
C THR A 309 25.42 -17.66 -11.33
N THR A 310 26.44 -17.23 -12.07
CA THR A 310 26.31 -16.24 -13.15
C THR A 310 25.40 -16.76 -14.27
N GLU A 311 25.56 -18.01 -14.67
CA GLU A 311 24.68 -18.66 -15.67
C GLU A 311 23.21 -18.70 -15.18
N SER A 312 23.01 -19.04 -13.91
CA SER A 312 21.67 -19.05 -13.29
C SER A 312 21.04 -17.66 -13.26
N GLN A 313 21.83 -16.61 -12.98
CA GLN A 313 21.37 -15.23 -13.04
C GLN A 313 20.94 -14.80 -14.45
N PHE A 314 21.66 -15.23 -15.49
CA PHE A 314 21.24 -14.98 -16.88
C PHE A 314 19.89 -15.64 -17.18
N LYS A 315 19.69 -16.91 -16.78
CA LYS A 315 18.41 -17.61 -16.95
C LYS A 315 17.27 -16.90 -16.22
N ILE A 316 17.48 -16.47 -14.98
CA ILE A 316 16.50 -15.69 -14.21
C ILE A 316 16.17 -14.36 -14.92
N ARG A 317 17.18 -13.67 -15.44
CA ARG A 317 16.97 -12.41 -16.17
C ARG A 317 16.08 -12.61 -17.39
N ASP A 318 16.30 -13.67 -18.15
CA ASP A 318 15.49 -13.98 -19.33
C ASP A 318 14.08 -14.41 -18.94
N TYR A 319 13.92 -15.14 -17.83
CA TYR A 319 12.60 -15.45 -17.28
C TYR A 319 11.82 -14.18 -16.88
N ILE A 320 12.47 -13.21 -16.22
CA ILE A 320 11.85 -11.92 -15.87
C ILE A 320 11.46 -11.14 -17.14
N LYS A 321 12.29 -11.14 -18.19
CA LYS A 321 11.94 -10.52 -19.47
C LYS A 321 10.69 -11.16 -20.08
N ASN A 322 10.61 -12.48 -20.08
CA ASN A 322 9.45 -13.19 -20.60
C ASN A 322 8.19 -12.95 -19.77
N LEU A 323 8.31 -12.93 -18.43
CA LEU A 323 7.21 -12.55 -17.54
C LEU A 323 6.68 -11.15 -17.84
N ASN A 324 7.57 -10.17 -18.03
CA ASN A 324 7.17 -8.82 -18.37
C ASN A 324 6.39 -8.77 -19.70
N ALA A 325 6.79 -9.54 -20.70
CA ALA A 325 6.06 -9.63 -21.96
C ALA A 325 4.65 -10.24 -21.76
N ILE A 326 4.51 -11.26 -20.91
CA ILE A 326 3.22 -11.86 -20.56
C ILE A 326 2.33 -10.85 -19.83
N PHE A 327 2.87 -10.10 -18.87
CA PHE A 327 2.11 -9.07 -18.15
C PHE A 327 1.60 -7.97 -19.09
N SER A 328 2.41 -7.53 -20.07
CA SER A 328 1.96 -6.57 -21.08
C SER A 328 0.81 -7.11 -21.94
N LEU A 329 0.82 -8.41 -22.28
CA LEU A 329 -0.28 -9.05 -22.99
C LEU A 329 -1.53 -9.15 -22.12
N TYR A 330 -1.37 -9.47 -20.84
CA TYR A 330 -2.47 -9.53 -19.87
C TYR A 330 -3.12 -8.15 -19.68
N GLU A 331 -2.33 -7.10 -19.53
CA GLU A 331 -2.81 -5.72 -19.43
C GLU A 331 -3.62 -5.33 -20.67
N ARG A 332 -3.10 -5.64 -21.86
CA ARG A 332 -3.81 -5.38 -23.12
C ARG A 332 -5.13 -6.16 -23.22
N SER A 333 -5.13 -7.42 -22.78
CA SER A 333 -6.35 -8.24 -22.79
C SER A 333 -7.38 -7.72 -21.79
N ALA A 334 -6.95 -7.28 -20.60
CA ALA A 334 -7.84 -6.69 -19.60
C ALA A 334 -8.44 -5.36 -20.09
N GLN A 335 -7.65 -4.51 -20.76
CA GLN A 335 -8.12 -3.28 -21.39
C GLN A 335 -9.16 -3.57 -22.49
N ASP A 336 -8.92 -4.55 -23.36
CA ASP A 336 -9.86 -4.92 -24.42
C ASP A 336 -11.19 -5.46 -23.86
N LEU A 337 -11.12 -6.22 -22.77
CA LEU A 337 -12.30 -6.74 -22.08
C LEU A 337 -13.10 -5.61 -21.42
N LEU A 338 -12.41 -4.67 -20.76
CA LEU A 338 -13.02 -3.46 -20.20
C LEU A 338 -13.72 -2.64 -21.28
N GLN A 339 -13.06 -2.44 -22.43
CA GLN A 339 -13.64 -1.71 -23.56
C GLN A 339 -14.92 -2.38 -24.08
N LYS A 340 -14.90 -3.71 -24.24
CA LYS A 340 -16.09 -4.48 -24.63
C LYS A 340 -17.21 -4.37 -23.60
N LEU A 341 -16.88 -4.35 -22.31
CA LEU A 341 -17.85 -4.25 -21.23
C LEU A 341 -18.52 -2.87 -21.21
N ILE A 342 -17.74 -1.80 -21.42
CA ILE A 342 -18.26 -0.44 -21.59
C ILE A 342 -19.19 -0.37 -22.81
N SER A 343 -18.77 -0.90 -23.96
CA SER A 343 -19.62 -0.91 -25.16
C SER A 343 -20.92 -1.70 -24.97
N HIS A 344 -20.88 -2.82 -24.26
CA HIS A 344 -22.08 -3.56 -23.91
C HIS A 344 -22.98 -2.76 -22.96
N GLU A 345 -22.41 -2.07 -21.97
CA GLU A 345 -23.17 -1.22 -21.06
C GLU A 345 -23.91 -0.12 -21.83
N GLU A 346 -23.25 0.53 -22.78
CA GLU A 346 -23.86 1.53 -23.66
C GLU A 346 -25.03 0.94 -24.48
N GLU A 347 -24.85 -0.23 -25.12
CA GLU A 347 -25.93 -0.89 -25.86
C GLU A 347 -27.13 -1.25 -24.96
N ALA A 348 -26.87 -1.72 -23.74
CA ALA A 348 -27.93 -2.04 -22.78
C ALA A 348 -28.71 -0.79 -22.38
N LEU A 349 -28.02 0.34 -22.18
CA LEU A 349 -28.62 1.62 -21.82
C LEU A 349 -29.48 2.17 -22.97
N ILE A 350 -29.03 2.05 -24.22
CA ILE A 350 -29.82 2.39 -25.41
C ILE A 350 -31.08 1.53 -25.48
N LYS A 351 -30.97 0.20 -25.31
CA LYS A 351 -32.13 -0.70 -25.29
C LYS A 351 -33.11 -0.34 -24.17
N GLN A 352 -32.62 -0.03 -22.98
CA GLN A 352 -33.47 0.37 -21.85
C GLN A 352 -34.23 1.67 -22.16
N ASN A 353 -33.58 2.65 -22.77
CA ASN A 353 -34.24 3.89 -23.20
C ASN A 353 -35.32 3.64 -24.26
N ASN A 354 -35.05 2.77 -25.24
CA ASN A 354 -36.03 2.41 -26.26
C ASN A 354 -37.26 1.73 -25.64
N ILE A 355 -37.06 0.75 -24.74
CA ILE A 355 -38.15 0.08 -24.02
C ILE A 355 -38.97 1.07 -23.19
N SER A 356 -38.30 2.01 -22.50
CA SER A 356 -38.98 3.06 -21.73
C SER A 356 -39.87 3.92 -22.63
N THR A 357 -39.37 4.28 -23.82
CA THR A 357 -40.11 5.07 -24.80
C THR A 357 -41.32 4.31 -25.34
N GLU A 358 -41.15 3.05 -25.75
CA GLU A 358 -42.25 2.18 -26.17
C GLU A 358 -43.29 1.97 -25.07
N SER A 359 -42.85 1.86 -23.80
CA SER A 359 -43.76 1.73 -22.66
C SER A 359 -44.62 2.99 -22.48
N ILE A 360 -44.06 4.18 -22.69
CA ILE A 360 -44.80 5.45 -22.64
C ILE A 360 -45.82 5.52 -23.79
N GLU A 361 -45.42 5.13 -25.01
CA GLU A 361 -46.35 5.06 -26.15
C GLU A 361 -47.49 4.06 -25.93
N LEU A 362 -47.18 2.90 -25.34
CA LEU A 362 -48.18 1.90 -24.97
C LEU A 362 -49.16 2.44 -23.91
N GLU A 363 -48.66 3.15 -22.90
CA GLU A 363 -49.51 3.75 -21.87
C GLU A 363 -50.48 4.79 -22.46
N ASN A 364 -49.99 5.62 -23.39
CA ASN A 364 -50.81 6.58 -24.12
C ASN A 364 -51.89 5.89 -24.97
N THR A 365 -51.52 4.85 -25.74
CA THR A 365 -52.50 4.10 -26.56
C THR A 365 -53.54 3.36 -25.72
N VAL A 366 -53.16 2.81 -24.56
CA VAL A 366 -54.12 2.21 -23.61
C VAL A 366 -55.08 3.27 -23.06
N LYS A 367 -54.59 4.46 -22.75
CA LYS A 367 -55.42 5.58 -22.28
C LYS A 367 -56.41 6.04 -23.34
N ASP A 368 -55.96 6.15 -24.59
CA ASP A 368 -56.81 6.49 -25.73
C ASP A 368 -57.89 5.43 -25.93
N LEU A 369 -57.52 4.14 -25.90
CA LEU A 369 -58.48 3.04 -26.00
C LEU A 369 -59.50 3.09 -24.86
N SER A 370 -59.07 3.34 -23.62
CA SER A 370 -59.97 3.50 -22.48
C SER A 370 -60.96 4.65 -22.68
N SER A 371 -60.53 5.76 -23.28
CA SER A 371 -61.42 6.88 -23.61
C SER A 371 -62.47 6.49 -24.65
N ILE A 372 -62.07 5.74 -25.68
CA ILE A 372 -62.98 5.26 -26.73
C ILE A 372 -64.00 4.30 -26.15
N VAL A 373 -63.58 3.36 -25.29
CA VAL A 373 -64.47 2.43 -24.59
C VAL A 373 -65.48 3.17 -23.71
N ASN A 374 -65.03 4.18 -22.96
CA ASN A 374 -65.94 4.99 -22.14
C ASN A 374 -66.98 5.73 -22.98
N LEU A 375 -66.58 6.32 -24.11
CA LEU A 375 -67.50 6.98 -25.05
C LEU A 375 -68.52 5.99 -25.64
N ALA A 376 -68.07 4.81 -26.07
CA ALA A 376 -68.94 3.77 -26.59
C ALA A 376 -69.92 3.26 -25.51
N SER A 377 -69.45 3.09 -24.27
CA SER A 377 -70.29 2.70 -23.14
C SER A 377 -71.37 3.75 -22.84
N TYR A 378 -71.01 5.04 -22.86
CA TYR A 378 -71.95 6.15 -22.68
C TYR A 378 -73.00 6.21 -23.81
N ASP A 379 -72.58 6.01 -25.06
CA ASP A 379 -73.50 5.95 -26.21
C ASP A 379 -74.48 4.77 -26.10
N ILE A 380 -73.99 3.59 -25.72
CA ILE A 380 -74.84 2.41 -25.48
C ILE A 380 -75.82 2.68 -24.34
N GLN A 381 -75.37 3.26 -23.23
CA GLN A 381 -76.23 3.58 -22.11
C GLN A 381 -77.32 4.60 -22.48
N SER A 382 -76.95 5.66 -23.19
CA SER A 382 -77.90 6.66 -23.73
C SER A 382 -78.95 6.01 -24.65
N LYS A 383 -78.54 5.09 -25.52
CA LYS A 383 -79.46 4.33 -26.38
C LYS A 383 -80.37 3.39 -25.58
N LEU A 384 -79.84 2.72 -24.56
CA LEU A 384 -80.65 1.89 -23.66
C LEU A 384 -81.67 2.74 -22.89
N ASP A 385 -81.27 3.89 -22.36
CA ASP A 385 -82.18 4.81 -21.68
C ASP A 385 -83.28 5.31 -22.63
N MET A 386 -82.95 5.61 -23.88
CA MET A 386 -83.97 5.91 -24.90
C MET A 386 -84.93 4.75 -25.12
N VAL A 387 -84.42 3.50 -25.23
CA VAL A 387 -85.27 2.31 -25.37
C VAL A 387 -86.16 2.11 -24.15
N PHE A 388 -85.64 2.29 -22.94
CA PHE A 388 -86.44 2.20 -21.71
C PHE A 388 -87.51 3.29 -21.64
N ASN A 389 -87.19 4.53 -22.01
CA ASN A 389 -88.19 5.60 -22.13
C ASN A 389 -89.28 5.29 -23.15
N TYR A 390 -88.93 4.68 -24.30
CA TYR A 390 -89.91 4.19 -25.27
C TYR A 390 -90.77 3.07 -24.70
N ILE A 391 -90.18 2.12 -23.98
CA ILE A 391 -90.91 1.02 -23.32
C ILE A 391 -91.87 1.59 -22.28
N ASP A 392 -91.44 2.57 -21.47
CA ASP A 392 -92.29 3.20 -20.47
C ASP A 392 -93.44 3.99 -21.12
N LEU A 393 -93.19 4.73 -22.20
CA LEU A 393 -94.24 5.36 -23.02
C LEU A 393 -95.24 4.34 -23.58
N TYR A 394 -94.77 3.19 -24.06
CA TYR A 394 -95.63 2.10 -24.53
C TYR A 394 -96.40 1.45 -23.40
N LYS A 395 -95.81 1.31 -22.22
CA LYS A 395 -96.45 0.76 -21.02
C LYS A 395 -97.50 1.72 -20.46
N GLU A 396 -97.25 3.03 -20.54
CA GLU A 396 -98.18 4.09 -20.19
C GLU A 396 -99.35 4.17 -21.20
N ALA A 397 -99.08 4.06 -22.51
CA ALA A 397 -100.10 3.91 -23.55
C ALA A 397 -100.89 2.60 -23.44
N SER A 398 -100.24 1.50 -23.04
CA SER A 398 -100.88 0.21 -22.76
C SER A 398 -101.74 0.30 -21.51
N ASN A 399 -101.33 1.01 -20.46
CA ASN A 399 -102.14 1.27 -19.26
C ASN A 399 -103.33 2.20 -19.55
N ILE A 400 -103.21 3.13 -20.52
CA ILE A 400 -104.36 3.89 -21.05
C ILE A 400 -105.35 2.97 -21.79
N ASN A 401 -104.87 1.91 -22.47
CA ASN A 401 -105.73 0.88 -23.05
C ASN A 401 -106.24 -0.16 -22.04
N LYS A 402 -105.61 -0.29 -20.86
CA LYS A 402 -105.95 -1.29 -19.82
C LYS A 402 -106.98 -0.80 -18.80
N SER A 403 -107.59 0.38 -19.00
CA SER A 403 -108.86 0.75 -18.36
C SER A 403 -110.08 0.15 -19.07
N GLU A 404 -109.88 -0.57 -20.18
CA GLU A 404 -110.91 -1.39 -20.82
C GLU A 404 -110.44 -2.84 -20.92
N ILE A 405 -111.03 -3.66 -20.05
CA ILE A 405 -111.30 -5.11 -20.22
C ILE A 405 -110.25 -6.09 -19.65
N GLU A 406 -110.76 -6.84 -18.68
CA GLU A 406 -110.22 -7.99 -17.98
C GLU A 406 -110.20 -9.28 -18.83
N SER A 407 -109.34 -10.20 -18.39
CA SER A 407 -109.57 -11.66 -18.26
C SER A 407 -109.16 -12.65 -19.38
N ILE A 408 -108.57 -13.76 -18.90
CA ILE A 408 -108.55 -15.16 -19.42
C ILE A 408 -107.27 -15.67 -20.13
N ASP A 409 -106.41 -16.29 -19.30
CA ASP A 409 -106.08 -17.74 -19.23
C ASP A 409 -104.97 -18.40 -20.08
N ASP A 410 -104.28 -19.32 -19.39
CA ASP A 410 -103.11 -20.15 -19.72
C ASP A 410 -103.38 -21.21 -20.80
N THR A 411 -102.37 -21.60 -21.61
CA THR A 411 -101.78 -22.98 -21.61
C THR A 411 -100.53 -23.12 -22.51
N ASN A 412 -99.64 -24.01 -22.07
CA ASN A 412 -98.35 -24.51 -22.60
C ASN A 412 -98.29 -24.99 -24.07
N MET A 413 -97.08 -24.92 -24.67
CA MET A 413 -96.49 -25.96 -25.54
C MET A 413 -94.94 -25.86 -25.51
N GLU A 414 -94.29 -26.95 -25.12
CA GLU A 414 -92.84 -27.23 -25.25
C GLU A 414 -92.49 -27.61 -26.71
N GLU A 415 -91.25 -27.36 -27.16
CA GLU A 415 -90.45 -28.31 -27.98
C GLU A 415 -88.95 -27.90 -28.14
N ILE A 416 -88.05 -28.71 -27.56
CA ILE A 416 -86.83 -29.39 -28.12
C ILE A 416 -85.70 -28.54 -28.78
N TYR A 417 -84.42 -28.57 -28.34
CA TYR A 417 -83.40 -29.63 -28.60
C TYR A 417 -82.23 -29.64 -27.57
N GLU A 418 -81.78 -30.86 -27.22
CA GLU A 418 -80.50 -31.19 -26.55
C GLU A 418 -79.40 -31.62 -27.58
N ILE A 419 -78.17 -31.83 -27.06
CA ILE A 419 -76.92 -32.46 -27.61
C ILE A 419 -75.84 -31.40 -27.94
N GLU A 420 -74.59 -31.39 -27.44
CA GLU A 420 -73.76 -32.28 -26.61
C GLU A 420 -72.59 -31.47 -26.01
N LYS A 421 -71.99 -31.96 -24.91
CA LYS A 421 -70.75 -31.45 -24.32
C LYS A 421 -69.54 -32.03 -25.06
N GLU A 422 -68.63 -31.17 -25.53
CA GLU A 422 -67.23 -31.54 -25.77
C GLU A 422 -66.26 -30.53 -25.14
N ASP A 423 -65.40 -31.08 -24.30
CA ASP A 423 -64.12 -30.68 -23.74
C ASP A 423 -63.61 -29.22 -23.81
N ILE A 424 -63.45 -28.72 -22.59
CA ILE A 424 -62.55 -27.65 -22.18
C ILE A 424 -61.13 -28.24 -22.09
N ILE A 425 -60.15 -27.51 -22.65
CA ILE A 425 -58.72 -27.37 -22.29
C ILE A 425 -57.86 -27.38 -23.56
N GLN A 426 -57.71 -26.21 -24.19
CA GLN A 426 -56.53 -25.94 -25.00
C GLN A 426 -56.24 -24.43 -25.10
N ASN A 427 -55.36 -23.96 -24.21
CA ASN A 427 -54.35 -22.91 -24.41
C ASN A 427 -54.06 -22.16 -23.11
N SER A 428 -53.29 -22.81 -22.25
CA SER A 428 -52.50 -22.12 -21.23
C SER A 428 -51.16 -22.84 -21.10
N LYS A 429 -50.13 -22.37 -21.84
CA LYS A 429 -48.71 -22.67 -21.56
C LYS A 429 -47.82 -21.85 -22.49
N ASP A 430 -47.69 -20.56 -22.19
CA ASP A 430 -46.51 -19.78 -22.59
C ASP A 430 -46.11 -18.85 -21.43
N ILE A 431 -45.65 -19.48 -20.36
CA ILE A 431 -44.90 -18.80 -19.30
C ILE A 431 -43.75 -19.73 -18.86
N ARG A 432 -42.53 -19.19 -18.97
CA ARG A 432 -41.23 -19.64 -18.42
C ARG A 432 -40.49 -20.77 -19.16
N LYS A 433 -39.52 -20.37 -19.99
CA LYS A 433 -38.21 -21.03 -20.04
C LYS A 433 -37.14 -20.07 -19.50
N ILE A 434 -36.80 -20.29 -18.23
CA ILE A 434 -35.55 -19.85 -17.61
C ILE A 434 -34.54 -20.99 -17.81
N TYR A 435 -33.31 -20.64 -18.20
CA TYR A 435 -32.12 -21.49 -18.33
C TYR A 435 -31.83 -22.34 -17.07
N PRO A 436 -31.17 -23.50 -17.18
CA PRO A 436 -29.70 -23.50 -17.08
C PRO A 436 -29.02 -24.47 -18.07
N LEU A 437 -27.93 -24.00 -18.69
CA LEU A 437 -26.94 -24.83 -19.38
C LEU A 437 -25.65 -24.78 -18.55
N LEU A 438 -25.44 -25.82 -17.75
CA LEU A 438 -24.18 -26.18 -17.11
C LEU A 438 -23.99 -27.69 -17.31
N LYS A 439 -23.29 -28.06 -18.37
CA LYS A 439 -22.33 -29.18 -18.45
C LYS A 439 -21.85 -29.30 -19.88
N ASP A 440 -20.58 -28.99 -20.11
CA ASP A 440 -19.61 -29.94 -20.65
C ASP A 440 -18.23 -29.27 -20.59
N ILE A 441 -17.52 -29.67 -19.53
CA ILE A 441 -16.08 -29.55 -19.43
C ILE A 441 -15.55 -30.74 -20.22
N ASN A 442 -14.98 -30.48 -21.40
CA ASN A 442 -14.01 -31.40 -21.99
C ASN A 442 -12.65 -31.04 -21.41
N GLU A 443 -12.23 -31.83 -20.42
CA GLU A 443 -10.82 -32.17 -20.23
C GLU A 443 -10.43 -33.06 -21.41
N ASP A 444 -9.47 -32.60 -22.22
CA ASP A 444 -8.44 -33.39 -22.89
C ASP A 444 -7.80 -32.52 -23.98
N ASP A 445 -6.76 -31.79 -23.58
CA ASP A 445 -5.60 -31.43 -24.42
C ASP A 445 -4.58 -30.65 -23.56
N ILE A 446 -4.00 -31.33 -22.57
CA ILE A 446 -2.66 -31.02 -22.04
C ILE A 446 -1.98 -32.36 -21.70
N ASN A 447 -1.23 -32.90 -22.65
CA ASN A 447 0.03 -33.62 -22.45
C ASN A 447 0.63 -33.97 -23.82
N ASP A 448 1.41 -33.04 -24.38
CA ASP A 448 2.78 -33.26 -24.88
C ASP A 448 3.48 -31.91 -25.15
#